data_AF-A0A653XND4-F1
#
_entry.id   AF-A0A653XND4-F1
#
_cell.length_a   1.000
_cell.length_b   1.000
_cell.length_c   1.000
_cell.angle_alpha   90.00
_cell.angle_beta   90.00
_cell.angle_gamma   90.00
#
_symmetry.space_group_name_H-M   'P 1'
#
loop_
_entity.id
_entity.type
_entity.pdbx_description
1 polymer ?
#
loop_
_entity_poly.entity_id
_entity_poly.type
_entity_poly.pdbx_seq_one_letter_code
_entity_poly.pdbx_strand_id
1 'polypeptide(L)'
;MNDMATRDLATNPYDAVAYPGHAFSQTHPAHLATIAHIHGMTPAPTATMRVLELGCGSGGNLIPMALQCPGAQLVGIDLSGRAIARAKAEAAELGLSNVSFEQRDIMAVTTGLGQFDYIIVHGVYSWVPQPVRERILALFGELLAPQGIAYVSYNALPGCRLRDLARDVMLFETREIDDPLEKVRVARAAIKRFAEATDAETFYGVALRERAKQIEDIPDNVLYHDDLNPGARAFALHEVLAAAEPHGLQFLSETSFPNNFGGARGPAQQVLNAIPISEPLRQEQALDLLIGRCFRQTLLCRADVALHRGLAGFSFAPYHLAANVQEEEGKVDEKRPGAASFLFADGVRLAVDLPAAKAALRALGRTWPGNIRYDELVALALQEAGGGSDREREIERLNEALTAIYRAGLIEIGLEPHRLATRISERPVASLLARRQALASHEVTDLRHRAVALDGVVVRKFVSLLDGTRTPAMLLDALNAFLSEAHKSGRGGPALPKEATAAEVDMHLRDVARLALLAG
;
A
#
# COMPACT_ATOMS: atom_id res chain seq x y z
N MET A 1 31.62 -17.40 -34.12
CA MET A 1 30.34 -17.16 -34.79
C MET A 1 29.45 -16.48 -33.77
N ASN A 2 29.50 -15.15 -33.77
CA ASN A 2 28.74 -14.24 -32.94
C ASN A 2 27.36 -14.08 -33.59
N ASP A 3 26.29 -14.54 -32.94
CA ASP A 3 24.93 -14.11 -33.29
C ASP A 3 23.92 -14.33 -32.13
N MET A 4 24.32 -13.95 -30.91
CA MET A 4 23.44 -14.01 -29.73
C MET A 4 23.47 -12.73 -28.87
N ALA A 5 24.16 -11.67 -29.30
CA ALA A 5 24.41 -10.48 -28.50
C ALA A 5 23.63 -9.22 -28.95
N THR A 6 22.70 -9.34 -29.89
CA THR A 6 21.89 -8.23 -30.41
C THR A 6 20.42 -8.64 -30.54
N ARG A 7 19.81 -9.11 -29.44
CA ARG A 7 18.37 -8.90 -29.27
C ARG A 7 18.20 -7.45 -28.84
N ASP A 8 17.62 -6.68 -29.74
CA ASP A 8 17.35 -5.26 -29.63
C ASP A 8 16.76 -4.92 -28.26
N LEU A 9 17.47 -4.06 -27.49
CA LEU A 9 16.90 -3.35 -26.35
C LEU A 9 15.76 -2.41 -26.77
N ALA A 10 15.47 -2.32 -28.08
CA ALA A 10 14.55 -1.38 -28.71
C ALA A 10 13.05 -1.75 -28.61
N THR A 11 12.66 -2.88 -28.00
CA THR A 11 11.23 -3.15 -27.78
C THR A 11 11.01 -4.05 -26.56
N ASN A 12 11.11 -3.47 -25.36
CA ASN A 12 10.63 -4.13 -24.15
C ASN A 12 9.10 -4.30 -24.25
N PRO A 13 8.53 -5.51 -24.14
CA PRO A 13 7.07 -5.70 -24.14
C PRO A 13 6.35 -4.86 -23.06
N TYR A 14 7.05 -4.53 -21.97
CA TYR A 14 6.55 -3.62 -20.93
C TYR A 14 6.38 -2.16 -21.40
N ASP A 15 7.04 -1.76 -22.49
CA ASP A 15 6.88 -0.42 -23.10
C ASP A 15 5.67 -0.34 -24.05
N ALA A 16 5.04 -1.47 -24.37
CA ALA A 16 3.91 -1.51 -25.30
C ALA A 16 2.63 -0.89 -24.70
N VAL A 17 2.40 -1.13 -23.41
CA VAL A 17 1.31 -0.51 -22.63
C VAL A 17 1.89 0.00 -21.32
N ALA A 18 1.68 1.28 -20.98
CA ALA A 18 2.20 1.82 -19.73
C ALA A 18 1.54 1.14 -18.52
N TYR A 19 2.34 0.50 -17.68
CA TYR A 19 1.91 0.10 -16.35
C TYR A 19 1.88 1.34 -15.45
N PRO A 20 0.81 1.56 -14.66
CA PRO A 20 0.68 2.76 -13.86
C PRO A 20 1.69 2.72 -12.70
N GLY A 21 2.46 3.79 -12.55
CA GLY A 21 3.37 3.96 -11.42
C GLY A 21 2.60 4.49 -10.22
N HIS A 22 2.31 3.63 -9.24
CA HIS A 22 1.58 3.99 -8.03
C HIS A 22 2.50 4.09 -6.81
N ALA A 23 2.03 4.80 -5.79
CA ALA A 23 2.60 4.75 -4.45
C ALA A 23 1.93 3.62 -3.65
N PHE A 24 2.74 2.74 -3.06
CA PHE A 24 2.26 1.61 -2.28
C PHE A 24 2.65 1.78 -0.81
N SER A 25 1.73 2.22 0.03
CA SER A 25 2.00 2.44 1.47
C SER A 25 2.67 1.23 2.17
N GLN A 26 2.37 0.01 1.74
CA GLN A 26 2.95 -1.22 2.29
C GLN A 26 4.44 -1.38 1.98
N THR A 27 4.98 -0.68 0.97
CA THR A 27 6.42 -0.68 0.66
C THR A 27 7.17 0.44 1.36
N HIS A 28 6.46 1.37 2.02
CA HIS A 28 7.11 2.56 2.59
C HIS A 28 8.04 2.17 3.74
N PRO A 29 9.31 2.62 3.75
CA PRO A 29 10.27 2.25 4.78
C PRO A 29 9.82 2.47 6.23
N ALA A 30 9.04 3.53 6.50
CA ALA A 30 8.45 3.74 7.84
C ALA A 30 7.57 2.56 8.31
N HIS A 31 6.79 1.97 7.39
CA HIS A 31 5.96 0.79 7.66
C HIS A 31 6.84 -0.44 7.90
N LEU A 32 7.81 -0.66 7.02
CA LEU A 32 8.74 -1.79 7.11
C LEU A 32 9.58 -1.75 8.39
N ALA A 33 10.09 -0.57 8.75
CA ALA A 33 10.83 -0.30 9.97
C ALA A 33 10.02 -0.65 11.22
N THR A 34 8.75 -0.25 11.22
CA THR A 34 7.86 -0.49 12.36
C THR A 34 7.67 -2.00 12.59
N ILE A 35 7.40 -2.76 11.53
CA ILE A 35 7.28 -4.22 11.60
C ILE A 35 8.60 -4.86 12.05
N ALA A 36 9.72 -4.45 11.46
CA ALA A 36 11.04 -4.97 11.82
C ALA A 36 11.38 -4.72 13.30
N HIS A 37 11.05 -3.54 13.83
CA HIS A 37 11.26 -3.20 15.22
C HIS A 37 10.42 -4.04 16.19
N ILE A 38 9.18 -4.39 15.82
CA ILE A 38 8.37 -5.34 16.61
C ILE A 38 9.08 -6.69 16.74
N HIS A 39 9.77 -7.10 15.68
CA HIS A 39 10.59 -8.32 15.66
C HIS A 39 11.99 -8.15 16.25
N GLY A 40 12.29 -7.03 16.94
CA GLY A 40 13.54 -6.81 17.66
C GLY A 40 14.68 -6.21 16.83
N MET A 41 14.43 -5.81 15.58
CA MET A 41 15.44 -5.13 14.75
C MET A 41 15.57 -3.65 15.12
N THR A 42 16.70 -3.04 14.75
CA THR A 42 16.95 -1.59 14.87
C THR A 42 17.13 -0.96 13.49
N PRO A 43 16.04 -0.81 12.72
CA PRO A 43 16.11 -0.35 11.34
C PRO A 43 16.50 1.14 11.23
N ALA A 44 17.04 1.54 10.09
CA ALA A 44 17.42 2.93 9.86
C ALA A 44 16.19 3.85 9.78
N PRO A 45 16.21 5.03 10.42
CA PRO A 45 15.08 5.96 10.39
C PRO A 45 14.91 6.59 9.01
N THR A 46 13.69 7.04 8.69
CA THR A 46 13.39 7.59 7.36
C THR A 46 14.18 8.84 7.02
N ALA A 47 14.64 9.56 8.05
CA ALA A 47 15.42 10.78 7.89
C ALA A 47 16.81 10.56 7.27
N THR A 48 17.39 9.36 7.37
CA THR A 48 18.79 9.08 6.94
C THR A 48 18.94 7.78 6.17
N MET A 49 17.85 7.12 5.82
CA MET A 49 17.87 5.81 5.16
C MET A 49 18.42 5.84 3.74
N ARG A 50 18.95 4.71 3.30
CA ARG A 50 19.23 4.40 1.90
C ARG A 50 18.24 3.36 1.37
N VAL A 51 17.57 3.68 0.26
CA VAL A 51 16.54 2.83 -0.34
C VAL A 51 16.93 2.47 -1.77
N LEU A 52 16.83 1.19 -2.13
CA LEU A 52 16.93 0.70 -3.50
C LEU A 52 15.58 0.11 -3.93
N GLU A 53 15.06 0.51 -5.09
CA GLU A 53 13.93 -0.17 -5.72
C GLU A 53 14.36 -0.79 -7.05
N LEU A 54 14.20 -2.12 -7.18
CA LEU A 54 14.42 -2.85 -8.42
C LEU A 54 13.08 -3.03 -9.15
N GLY A 55 13.01 -2.59 -10.40
CA GLY A 55 11.76 -2.45 -11.14
C GLY A 55 10.98 -1.19 -10.74
N CYS A 56 11.67 -0.05 -10.59
CA CYS A 56 11.06 1.19 -10.10
C CYS A 56 10.08 1.85 -11.07
N GLY A 57 9.99 1.37 -12.32
CA GLY A 57 9.16 1.94 -13.37
C GLY A 57 9.42 3.44 -13.55
N SER A 58 8.36 4.24 -13.55
CA SER A 58 8.45 5.70 -13.66
C SER A 58 8.70 6.42 -12.34
N GLY A 59 9.10 5.71 -11.28
CA GLY A 59 9.45 6.30 -9.98
C GLY A 59 8.25 6.69 -9.11
N GLY A 60 7.04 6.25 -9.44
CA GLY A 60 5.81 6.58 -8.70
C GLY A 60 5.84 6.21 -7.21
N ASN A 61 6.69 5.25 -6.84
CA ASN A 61 6.92 4.88 -5.45
C ASN A 61 8.04 5.70 -4.79
N LEU A 62 9.19 5.91 -5.45
CA LEU A 62 10.33 6.63 -4.85
C LEU A 62 10.17 8.16 -4.82
N ILE A 63 9.52 8.76 -5.81
CA ILE A 63 9.35 10.23 -5.88
C ILE A 63 8.58 10.78 -4.66
N PRO A 64 7.41 10.23 -4.28
CA PRO A 64 6.73 10.66 -3.06
C PRO A 64 7.56 10.44 -1.80
N MET A 65 8.34 9.36 -1.71
CA MET A 65 9.24 9.12 -0.57
C MET A 65 10.33 10.18 -0.51
N ALA A 66 10.96 10.52 -1.64
CA ALA A 66 12.02 11.51 -1.75
C ALA A 66 11.57 12.90 -1.30
N LEU A 67 10.33 13.30 -1.65
CA LEU A 67 9.71 14.55 -1.19
C LEU A 67 9.49 14.57 0.34
N GLN A 68 9.02 13.45 0.91
CA GLN A 68 8.70 13.35 2.34
C GLN A 68 9.95 13.20 3.23
N CYS A 69 11.01 12.62 2.66
CA CYS A 69 12.24 12.24 3.35
C CYS A 69 13.47 12.91 2.70
N PRO A 70 13.66 14.24 2.84
CA PRO A 70 14.72 14.98 2.14
C PRO A 70 16.15 14.55 2.53
N GLY A 71 16.34 13.90 3.67
CA GLY A 71 17.63 13.38 4.11
C GLY A 71 17.91 11.92 3.71
N ALA A 72 16.93 11.20 3.16
CA ALA A 72 17.11 9.86 2.63
C ALA A 72 17.86 9.88 1.29
N GLN A 73 18.47 8.76 0.89
CA GLN A 73 19.02 8.58 -0.46
C GLN A 73 18.32 7.42 -1.14
N LEU A 74 17.72 7.69 -2.31
CA LEU A 74 16.89 6.70 -3.01
C LEU A 74 17.48 6.40 -4.40
N VAL A 75 17.51 5.12 -4.76
CA VAL A 75 18.00 4.65 -6.06
C VAL A 75 16.93 3.77 -6.69
N GLY A 76 16.47 4.13 -7.88
CA GLY A 76 15.55 3.34 -8.69
C GLY A 76 16.26 2.73 -9.89
N ILE A 77 16.10 1.42 -10.08
CA ILE A 77 16.61 0.69 -11.25
C ILE A 77 15.45 0.09 -12.01
N ASP A 78 15.42 0.28 -13.33
CA ASP A 78 14.45 -0.36 -14.21
C ASP A 78 15.06 -0.70 -15.57
N LEU A 79 14.49 -1.70 -16.25
CA LEU A 79 14.91 -2.09 -17.59
C LEU A 79 14.39 -1.11 -18.66
N SER A 80 13.21 -0.51 -18.46
CA SER A 80 12.57 0.41 -19.38
C SER A 80 13.26 1.78 -19.41
N GLY A 81 13.91 2.09 -20.54
CA GLY A 81 14.48 3.42 -20.76
C GLY A 81 13.42 4.52 -20.79
N ARG A 82 12.21 4.23 -21.28
CA ARG A 82 11.09 5.18 -21.32
C ARG A 82 10.59 5.53 -19.92
N ALA A 83 10.44 4.53 -19.06
CA ALA A 83 10.00 4.74 -17.68
C ALA A 83 11.04 5.55 -16.88
N ILE A 84 12.32 5.20 -17.01
CA ILE A 84 13.43 5.93 -16.38
C ILE A 84 13.52 7.38 -16.87
N ALA A 85 13.33 7.64 -18.16
CA ALA A 85 13.31 9.01 -18.69
C ALA A 85 12.17 9.84 -18.07
N ARG A 86 10.97 9.26 -17.88
CA ARG A 86 9.85 9.91 -17.19
C ARG A 86 10.17 10.18 -15.72
N ALA A 87 10.72 9.19 -15.01
CA ALA A 87 11.11 9.33 -13.61
C ALA A 87 12.12 10.46 -13.40
N LYS A 88 13.14 10.55 -14.26
CA LYS A 88 14.14 11.62 -14.23
C LYS A 88 13.53 12.99 -14.50
N ALA A 89 12.63 13.10 -15.48
CA ALA A 89 11.96 14.35 -15.81
C ALA A 89 11.09 14.83 -14.64
N GLU A 90 10.29 13.94 -14.04
CA GLU A 90 9.44 14.27 -12.90
C GLU A 90 10.25 14.67 -11.67
N ALA A 91 11.33 13.94 -11.35
CA ALA A 91 12.24 14.29 -10.27
C ALA A 91 12.90 15.67 -10.47
N ALA A 92 13.33 15.97 -11.70
CA ALA A 92 13.92 17.27 -12.04
C ALA A 92 12.90 18.41 -11.93
N GLU A 93 11.67 18.21 -12.41
CA GLU A 93 10.58 19.19 -12.30
C GLU A 93 10.17 19.47 -10.85
N LEU A 94 10.33 18.49 -9.96
CA LEU A 94 10.08 18.60 -8.53
C LEU A 94 11.31 19.12 -7.74
N GLY A 95 12.45 19.32 -8.41
CA GLY A 95 13.68 19.80 -7.77
C GLY A 95 14.33 18.80 -6.82
N LEU A 96 14.09 17.49 -7.03
CA LEU A 96 14.61 16.43 -6.17
C LEU A 96 16.09 16.16 -6.47
N SER A 97 16.91 16.12 -5.42
CA SER A 97 18.34 15.82 -5.50
C SER A 97 18.73 14.55 -4.75
N ASN A 98 17.79 13.98 -3.99
CA ASN A 98 17.98 12.85 -3.10
C ASN A 98 17.46 11.52 -3.69
N VAL A 99 17.05 11.51 -4.96
CA VAL A 99 16.66 10.31 -5.70
C VAL A 99 17.37 10.25 -7.06
N SER A 100 17.90 9.09 -7.43
CA SER A 100 18.49 8.84 -8.75
C SER A 100 17.84 7.64 -9.44
N PHE A 101 17.69 7.71 -10.75
CA PHE A 101 17.09 6.66 -11.56
C PHE A 101 18.07 6.17 -12.63
N GLU A 102 18.19 4.85 -12.77
CA GLU A 102 19.12 4.22 -13.70
C GLU A 102 18.44 3.18 -14.58
N GLN A 103 18.61 3.31 -15.90
CA GLN A 103 18.23 2.24 -16.81
C GLN A 103 19.30 1.15 -16.74
N ARG A 104 18.94 0.00 -16.17
CA ARG A 104 19.88 -1.11 -16.00
C ARG A 104 19.11 -2.43 -15.89
N ASP A 105 19.63 -3.48 -16.50
CA ASP A 105 19.17 -4.84 -16.25
C ASP A 105 19.55 -5.24 -14.81
N ILE A 106 18.61 -5.82 -14.06
CA ILE A 106 18.84 -6.35 -12.70
C ILE A 106 20.02 -7.34 -12.71
N MET A 107 20.20 -8.11 -13.77
CA MET A 107 21.32 -9.03 -13.96
C MET A 107 22.68 -8.33 -13.95
N ALA A 108 22.73 -7.04 -14.32
CA ALA A 108 23.94 -6.23 -14.38
C ALA A 108 24.17 -5.39 -13.11
N VAL A 109 23.28 -5.47 -12.11
CA VAL A 109 23.50 -4.81 -10.82
C VAL A 109 24.61 -5.53 -10.05
N THR A 110 25.48 -4.78 -9.39
CA THR A 110 26.64 -5.31 -8.64
C THR A 110 26.77 -4.64 -7.28
N THR A 111 27.65 -5.18 -6.42
CA THR A 111 28.00 -4.63 -5.10
C THR A 111 28.58 -3.22 -5.13
N GLY A 112 28.96 -2.69 -6.30
CA GLY A 112 29.45 -1.32 -6.47
C GLY A 112 28.46 -0.23 -6.08
N LEU A 113 27.16 -0.53 -5.95
CA LEU A 113 26.15 0.41 -5.45
C LEU A 113 26.27 0.69 -3.93
N GLY A 114 27.00 -0.17 -3.20
CA GLY A 114 27.06 -0.14 -1.75
C GLY A 114 25.83 -0.76 -1.08
N GLN A 115 25.70 -0.52 0.23
CA GLN A 115 24.63 -1.11 1.03
C GLN A 115 23.40 -0.22 1.14
N PHE A 116 22.25 -0.84 1.36
CA PHE A 116 20.95 -0.19 1.51
C PHE A 116 20.24 -0.68 2.77
N ASP A 117 19.56 0.24 3.45
CA ASP A 117 18.74 -0.06 4.62
C ASP A 117 17.42 -0.72 4.22
N TYR A 118 16.91 -0.37 3.03
CA TYR A 118 15.69 -0.95 2.47
C TYR A 118 15.91 -1.30 1.00
N ILE A 119 15.56 -2.52 0.61
CA ILE A 119 15.53 -2.94 -0.79
C ILE A 119 14.10 -3.37 -1.13
N ILE A 120 13.51 -2.78 -2.17
CA ILE A 120 12.11 -2.98 -2.55
C ILE A 120 12.07 -3.64 -3.94
N VAL A 121 11.30 -4.72 -4.03
CA VAL A 121 10.97 -5.40 -5.29
C VAL A 121 9.46 -5.61 -5.33
N HIS A 122 8.76 -4.65 -5.90
CA HIS A 122 7.30 -4.69 -5.99
C HIS A 122 6.87 -4.96 -7.44
N GLY A 123 6.07 -6.01 -7.66
CA GLY A 123 5.51 -6.27 -9.00
C GLY A 123 6.50 -6.84 -10.03
N VAL A 124 7.60 -7.45 -9.58
CA VAL A 124 8.65 -7.99 -10.48
C VAL A 124 8.81 -9.51 -10.36
N TYR A 125 8.89 -10.03 -9.13
CA TYR A 125 9.32 -11.41 -8.87
C TYR A 125 8.48 -12.47 -9.59
N SER A 126 7.17 -12.27 -9.73
CA SER A 126 6.29 -13.22 -10.42
C SER A 126 6.38 -13.20 -11.94
N TRP A 127 6.91 -12.14 -12.54
CA TRP A 127 6.85 -11.91 -13.97
C TRP A 127 8.21 -12.06 -14.67
N VAL A 128 9.26 -12.33 -13.91
CA VAL A 128 10.62 -12.49 -14.44
C VAL A 128 11.07 -13.95 -14.46
N PRO A 129 11.95 -14.34 -15.41
CA PRO A 129 12.53 -15.68 -15.47
C PRO A 129 13.31 -16.08 -14.21
N GLN A 130 13.53 -17.39 -14.03
CA GLN A 130 14.24 -17.93 -12.86
C GLN A 130 15.61 -17.28 -12.58
N PRO A 131 16.50 -17.07 -13.57
CA PRO A 131 17.80 -16.44 -13.30
C PRO A 131 17.69 -15.03 -12.72
N VAL A 132 16.66 -14.27 -13.12
CA VAL A 132 16.42 -12.92 -12.61
C VAL A 132 15.89 -12.98 -11.17
N ARG A 133 15.03 -13.96 -10.85
CA ARG A 133 14.55 -14.17 -9.46
C ARG A 133 15.69 -14.55 -8.52
N GLU A 134 16.56 -15.46 -8.96
CA GLU A 134 17.77 -15.82 -8.21
C GLU A 134 18.69 -14.61 -8.03
N ARG A 135 18.87 -13.79 -9.07
CA ARG A 135 19.66 -12.55 -8.96
C ARG A 135 19.05 -11.57 -7.95
N ILE A 136 17.72 -11.40 -7.92
CA ILE A 136 17.04 -10.54 -6.95
C ILE A 136 17.38 -10.96 -5.51
N LEU A 137 17.28 -12.26 -5.20
CA LEU A 137 17.59 -12.78 -3.87
C LEU A 137 19.08 -12.67 -3.54
N ALA A 138 19.97 -12.89 -4.53
CA ALA A 138 21.40 -12.65 -4.36
C ALA A 138 21.71 -11.18 -4.05
N LEU A 139 21.07 -10.24 -4.75
CA LEU A 139 21.21 -8.80 -4.50
C LEU A 139 20.74 -8.40 -3.09
N PHE A 140 19.70 -9.04 -2.57
CA PHE A 140 19.32 -8.86 -1.17
C PHE A 140 20.48 -9.28 -0.25
N GLY A 141 21.04 -10.48 -0.41
CA GLY A 141 22.17 -10.94 0.40
C GLY A 141 23.43 -10.06 0.29
N GLU A 142 23.69 -9.54 -0.91
CA GLU A 142 24.88 -8.74 -1.24
C GLU A 142 24.79 -7.27 -0.79
N LEU A 143 23.61 -6.65 -0.89
CA LEU A 143 23.43 -5.21 -0.76
C LEU A 143 22.70 -4.80 0.54
N LEU A 144 22.08 -5.72 1.28
CA LEU A 144 21.41 -5.35 2.52
C LEU A 144 22.42 -4.91 3.59
N ALA A 145 22.15 -3.77 4.22
CA ALA A 145 22.81 -3.37 5.46
C ALA A 145 22.53 -4.39 6.58
N PRO A 146 23.34 -4.45 7.65
CA PRO A 146 23.18 -5.41 8.75
C PRO A 146 21.78 -5.46 9.36
N GLN A 147 21.14 -4.30 9.54
CA GLN A 147 19.77 -4.17 10.07
C GLN A 147 18.76 -3.81 8.97
N GLY A 148 19.12 -4.04 7.71
CA GLY A 148 18.28 -3.69 6.57
C GLY A 148 17.13 -4.68 6.36
N ILE A 149 16.15 -4.24 5.55
CA ILE A 149 14.93 -5.00 5.27
C ILE A 149 14.73 -5.09 3.76
N ALA A 150 14.58 -6.30 3.25
CA ALA A 150 14.21 -6.53 1.87
C ALA A 150 12.70 -6.81 1.78
N TYR A 151 12.02 -6.13 0.88
CA TYR A 151 10.62 -6.33 0.52
C TYR A 151 10.55 -7.01 -0.84
N VAL A 152 9.74 -8.06 -0.96
CA VAL A 152 9.41 -8.68 -2.24
C VAL A 152 7.93 -9.02 -2.32
N SER A 153 7.26 -8.61 -3.39
CA SER A 153 5.87 -9.00 -3.67
C SER A 153 5.76 -9.99 -4.83
N TYR A 154 4.80 -10.91 -4.71
CA TYR A 154 4.57 -11.96 -5.69
C TYR A 154 3.17 -12.55 -5.60
N ASN A 155 2.68 -13.05 -6.73
CA ASN A 155 1.51 -13.91 -6.83
C ASN A 155 1.72 -15.18 -6.00
N ALA A 156 0.73 -15.53 -5.19
CA ALA A 156 0.84 -16.57 -4.17
C ALA A 156 0.00 -17.81 -4.49
N LEU A 157 0.53 -18.96 -4.08
CA LEU A 157 -0.19 -20.22 -4.05
C LEU A 157 -0.83 -20.46 -2.67
N PRO A 158 -2.00 -21.14 -2.60
CA PRO A 158 -2.69 -21.77 -3.72
C PRO A 158 -3.67 -20.85 -4.47
N GLY A 159 -3.93 -19.63 -3.99
CA GLY A 159 -5.02 -18.78 -4.50
C GLY A 159 -4.96 -18.52 -6.00
N CYS A 160 -3.76 -18.28 -6.55
CA CYS A 160 -3.60 -18.06 -7.99
C CYS A 160 -3.99 -19.27 -8.85
N ARG A 161 -4.07 -20.50 -8.31
CA ARG A 161 -4.56 -21.66 -9.08
C ARG A 161 -5.98 -21.45 -9.59
N LEU A 162 -6.82 -20.75 -8.82
CA LEU A 162 -8.20 -20.42 -9.23
C LEU A 162 -8.24 -19.33 -10.31
N ARG A 163 -7.33 -18.34 -10.22
CA ARG A 163 -7.15 -17.34 -11.27
C ARG A 163 -6.69 -17.99 -12.57
N ASP A 164 -5.77 -18.95 -12.48
CA ASP A 164 -5.13 -19.56 -13.64
C ASP A 164 -6.13 -20.38 -14.50
N LEU A 165 -7.27 -20.83 -13.94
CA LEU A 165 -8.35 -21.45 -14.72
C LEU A 165 -8.87 -20.56 -15.85
N ALA A 166 -9.11 -19.27 -15.56
CA ALA A 166 -9.54 -18.30 -16.55
C ALA A 166 -8.38 -17.90 -17.48
N ARG A 167 -7.17 -17.86 -16.92
CA ARG A 167 -5.94 -17.52 -17.62
C ARG A 167 -5.65 -18.48 -18.77
N ASP A 168 -5.79 -19.78 -18.56
CA ASP A 168 -5.53 -20.79 -19.58
C ASP A 168 -6.41 -20.59 -20.82
N VAL A 169 -7.69 -20.26 -20.62
CA VAL A 169 -8.62 -19.92 -21.71
C VAL A 169 -8.13 -18.68 -22.47
N MET A 170 -7.82 -17.60 -21.73
CA MET A 170 -7.41 -16.34 -22.34
C MET A 170 -6.10 -16.45 -23.10
N LEU A 171 -5.08 -17.11 -22.54
CA LEU A 171 -3.79 -17.30 -23.18
C LEU A 171 -3.89 -18.19 -24.42
N PHE A 172 -4.70 -19.26 -24.36
CA PHE A 172 -4.92 -20.11 -25.52
C PHE A 172 -5.55 -19.32 -26.68
N GLU A 173 -6.62 -18.57 -26.41
CA GLU A 173 -7.36 -17.84 -27.46
C GLU A 173 -6.58 -16.63 -28.01
N THR A 174 -5.54 -16.17 -27.32
CA THR A 174 -4.74 -15.00 -27.70
C THR A 174 -3.31 -15.34 -28.16
N ARG A 175 -2.98 -16.63 -28.31
CA ARG A 175 -1.61 -17.11 -28.59
C ARG A 175 -0.99 -16.59 -29.89
N GLU A 176 -1.81 -16.32 -30.91
CA GLU A 176 -1.38 -15.80 -32.22
C GLU A 176 -1.57 -14.26 -32.32
N ILE A 177 -1.84 -13.57 -31.21
CA ILE A 177 -2.11 -12.13 -31.19
C ILE A 177 -0.95 -11.39 -30.51
N ASP A 178 -0.31 -10.53 -31.31
CA ASP A 178 0.79 -9.67 -30.88
C ASP A 178 0.32 -8.30 -30.39
N ASP A 179 -0.71 -7.72 -31.02
CA ASP A 179 -1.22 -6.39 -30.66
C ASP A 179 -1.82 -6.40 -29.23
N PRO A 180 -1.31 -5.58 -28.29
CA PRO A 180 -1.73 -5.62 -26.89
C PRO A 180 -3.22 -5.36 -26.65
N LEU A 181 -3.79 -4.36 -27.34
CA LEU A 181 -5.18 -3.96 -27.14
C LEU A 181 -6.13 -5.01 -27.70
N GLU A 182 -5.80 -5.54 -28.88
CA GLU A 182 -6.54 -6.64 -29.48
C GLU A 182 -6.45 -7.90 -28.60
N LYS A 183 -5.28 -8.16 -27.99
CA LYS A 183 -5.10 -9.28 -27.06
C LYS A 183 -6.06 -9.20 -25.88
N VAL A 184 -6.16 -8.04 -25.25
CA VAL A 184 -7.09 -7.79 -24.15
C VAL A 184 -8.54 -7.96 -24.59
N ARG A 185 -8.91 -7.37 -25.73
CA ARG A 185 -10.26 -7.45 -26.29
C ARG A 185 -10.67 -8.90 -26.54
N VAL A 186 -9.80 -9.69 -27.18
CA VAL A 186 -10.05 -11.11 -27.48
C VAL A 186 -10.07 -11.95 -26.21
N ALA A 187 -9.17 -11.70 -25.26
CA ALA A 187 -9.16 -12.39 -23.97
C ALA A 187 -10.49 -12.23 -23.21
N ARG A 188 -11.00 -11.00 -23.10
CA ARG A 188 -12.30 -10.71 -22.45
C ARG A 188 -13.45 -11.41 -23.15
N ALA A 189 -13.49 -11.36 -24.48
CA ALA A 189 -14.52 -12.03 -25.26
C ALA A 189 -14.45 -13.55 -25.12
N ALA A 190 -13.24 -14.11 -25.07
CA ALA A 190 -13.00 -15.54 -24.87
C ALA A 190 -13.48 -16.01 -23.50
N ILE A 191 -13.03 -15.38 -22.41
CA ILE A 191 -13.41 -15.83 -21.07
C ILE A 191 -14.92 -15.78 -20.86
N LYS A 192 -15.59 -14.74 -21.37
CA LYS A 192 -17.06 -14.65 -21.35
C LYS A 192 -17.73 -15.79 -22.11
N ARG A 193 -17.33 -16.03 -23.36
CA ARG A 193 -17.88 -17.10 -24.20
C ARG A 193 -17.70 -18.49 -23.57
N PHE A 194 -16.52 -18.80 -23.05
CA PHE A 194 -16.26 -20.08 -22.40
C PHE A 194 -17.01 -20.22 -21.07
N ALA A 195 -17.09 -19.16 -20.28
CA ALA A 195 -17.88 -19.15 -19.04
C ALA A 195 -19.37 -19.39 -19.31
N GLU A 196 -19.92 -18.85 -20.40
CA GLU A 196 -21.31 -19.08 -20.81
C GLU A 196 -21.55 -20.49 -21.35
N ALA A 197 -20.59 -21.06 -22.09
CA ALA A 197 -20.71 -22.36 -22.75
C ALA A 197 -20.46 -23.58 -21.83
N THR A 198 -19.78 -23.38 -20.69
CA THR A 198 -19.46 -24.47 -19.74
C THR A 198 -20.65 -24.79 -18.83
N ASP A 199 -20.77 -26.04 -18.37
CA ASP A 199 -21.87 -26.48 -17.50
C ASP A 199 -21.87 -25.74 -16.15
N ALA A 200 -22.96 -25.03 -15.85
CA ALA A 200 -23.15 -24.22 -14.63
C ALA A 200 -23.21 -25.02 -13.35
N GLU A 201 -23.54 -26.31 -13.41
CA GLU A 201 -23.65 -27.15 -12.22
C GLU A 201 -22.31 -27.80 -11.85
N THR A 202 -21.30 -27.69 -12.72
CA THR A 202 -19.95 -28.19 -12.42
C THR A 202 -19.13 -27.17 -11.65
N PHE A 203 -18.24 -27.65 -10.76
CA PHE A 203 -17.28 -26.79 -10.06
C PHE A 203 -16.50 -25.88 -11.02
N TYR A 204 -16.06 -26.43 -12.16
CA TYR A 204 -15.33 -25.68 -13.17
C TYR A 204 -16.16 -24.55 -13.79
N GLY A 205 -17.40 -24.83 -14.22
CA GLY A 205 -18.26 -23.81 -14.81
C GLY A 205 -18.69 -22.71 -13.83
N VAL A 206 -18.87 -23.04 -12.55
CA VAL A 206 -19.10 -22.03 -11.50
C VAL A 206 -17.87 -21.13 -11.34
N ALA A 207 -16.68 -21.73 -11.20
CA ALA A 207 -15.43 -21.00 -11.01
C ALA A 207 -15.11 -20.08 -12.20
N LEU A 208 -15.32 -20.55 -13.44
CA LEU A 208 -15.03 -19.78 -14.64
C LEU A 208 -15.95 -18.56 -14.79
N ARG A 209 -17.25 -18.70 -14.45
CA ARG A 209 -18.20 -17.57 -14.42
C ARG A 209 -17.84 -16.54 -13.36
N GLU A 210 -17.47 -17.00 -12.16
CA GLU A 210 -17.07 -16.10 -11.09
C GLU A 210 -15.80 -15.31 -11.48
N ARG A 211 -14.82 -15.99 -12.09
CA ARG A 211 -13.63 -15.33 -12.62
C ARG A 211 -13.92 -14.39 -13.80
N ALA A 212 -14.84 -14.76 -14.69
CA ALA A 212 -15.23 -13.89 -15.81
C ALA A 212 -15.78 -12.55 -15.31
N LYS A 213 -16.66 -12.57 -14.29
CA LYS A 213 -17.16 -11.35 -13.63
C LYS A 213 -16.02 -10.52 -13.03
N GLN A 214 -15.13 -11.15 -12.28
CA GLN A 214 -14.01 -10.46 -11.64
C GLN A 214 -13.06 -9.81 -12.66
N ILE A 215 -12.90 -10.41 -13.85
CA ILE A 215 -12.07 -9.86 -14.92
C ILE A 215 -12.69 -8.60 -15.54
N GLU A 216 -14.02 -8.47 -15.57
CA GLU A 216 -14.71 -7.28 -16.14
C GLU A 216 -14.24 -5.98 -15.46
N ASP A 217 -13.96 -6.02 -14.16
CA ASP A 217 -13.54 -4.86 -13.37
C ASP A 217 -12.03 -4.57 -13.43
N ILE A 218 -11.21 -5.48 -13.97
CA ILE A 218 -9.75 -5.29 -14.07
C ILE A 218 -9.46 -4.30 -15.19
N PRO A 219 -8.64 -3.24 -15.00
CA PRO A 219 -8.23 -2.36 -16.09
C PRO A 219 -7.45 -3.08 -17.19
N ASP A 220 -7.62 -2.66 -18.45
CA ASP A 220 -7.01 -3.33 -19.61
C ASP A 220 -5.47 -3.46 -19.54
N ASN A 221 -4.80 -2.41 -19.08
CA ASN A 221 -3.36 -2.41 -18.89
C ASN A 221 -2.92 -3.42 -17.80
N VAL A 222 -3.67 -3.52 -16.71
CA VAL A 222 -3.39 -4.50 -15.64
C VAL A 222 -3.62 -5.92 -16.16
N LEU A 223 -4.74 -6.17 -16.84
CA LEU A 223 -5.05 -7.49 -17.41
C LEU A 223 -3.96 -7.94 -18.40
N TYR A 224 -3.45 -7.02 -19.22
CA TYR A 224 -2.38 -7.31 -20.17
C TYR A 224 -1.08 -7.73 -19.48
N HIS A 225 -0.62 -6.97 -18.48
CA HIS A 225 0.66 -7.21 -17.80
C HIS A 225 0.62 -8.38 -16.81
N ASP A 226 -0.55 -8.66 -16.23
CA ASP A 226 -0.74 -9.74 -15.27
C ASP A 226 -1.28 -10.99 -15.94
N ASP A 227 -2.61 -11.09 -16.10
CA ASP A 227 -3.31 -12.29 -16.57
C ASP A 227 -2.93 -12.72 -18.00
N LEU A 228 -2.42 -11.83 -18.85
CA LEU A 228 -1.98 -12.17 -20.21
C LEU A 228 -0.47 -12.35 -20.39
N ASN A 229 0.34 -12.19 -19.33
CA ASN A 229 1.78 -12.40 -19.41
C ASN A 229 2.17 -13.90 -19.31
N PRO A 230 2.53 -14.60 -20.39
CA PRO A 230 2.74 -16.05 -20.37
C PRO A 230 3.86 -16.52 -19.43
N GLY A 231 4.77 -15.62 -19.02
CA GLY A 231 5.83 -15.90 -18.05
C GLY A 231 5.44 -15.73 -16.58
N ALA A 232 4.24 -15.22 -16.29
CA ALA A 232 3.77 -14.98 -14.93
C ALA A 232 3.61 -16.30 -14.16
N ARG A 233 4.24 -16.39 -12.99
CA ARG A 233 4.21 -17.55 -12.10
C ARG A 233 3.82 -17.14 -10.68
N ALA A 234 2.98 -17.95 -10.04
CA ALA A 234 2.71 -17.87 -8.60
C ALA A 234 3.63 -18.81 -7.78
N PHE A 235 3.88 -18.44 -6.52
CA PHE A 235 4.80 -19.15 -5.63
C PHE A 235 4.16 -19.44 -4.28
N ALA A 236 4.49 -20.56 -3.67
CA ALA A 236 4.25 -20.77 -2.25
C ALA A 236 5.35 -20.08 -1.42
N LEU A 237 5.03 -19.65 -0.20
CA LEU A 237 6.00 -18.96 0.66
C LEU A 237 7.26 -19.81 0.88
N HIS A 238 7.10 -21.11 1.16
CA HIS A 238 8.24 -22.01 1.40
C HIS A 238 9.20 -22.08 0.20
N GLU A 239 8.70 -21.97 -1.04
CA GLU A 239 9.55 -21.96 -2.24
C GLU A 239 10.42 -20.69 -2.29
N VAL A 240 9.85 -19.54 -1.95
CA VAL A 240 10.56 -18.26 -1.94
C VAL A 240 11.60 -18.24 -0.81
N LEU A 241 11.25 -18.75 0.38
CA LEU A 241 12.20 -18.81 1.49
C LEU A 241 13.35 -19.79 1.23
N ALA A 242 13.06 -20.96 0.66
CA ALA A 242 14.09 -21.93 0.30
C ALA A 242 15.06 -21.38 -0.77
N ALA A 243 14.56 -20.55 -1.69
CA ALA A 243 15.42 -19.86 -2.66
C ALA A 243 16.23 -18.71 -2.03
N ALA A 244 15.75 -18.11 -0.94
CA ALA A 244 16.42 -17.00 -0.26
C ALA A 244 17.52 -17.46 0.72
N GLU A 245 17.35 -18.63 1.33
CA GLU A 245 18.26 -19.18 2.35
C GLU A 245 19.73 -19.27 1.89
N PRO A 246 20.07 -19.75 0.68
CA PRO A 246 21.46 -19.80 0.21
C PRO A 246 22.14 -18.42 0.09
N HIS A 247 21.35 -17.34 0.06
CA HIS A 247 21.83 -15.97 0.00
C HIS A 247 21.94 -15.32 1.39
N GLY A 248 21.84 -16.12 2.47
CA GLY A 248 22.00 -15.64 3.84
C GLY A 248 20.81 -14.82 4.33
N LEU A 249 19.61 -15.11 3.82
CA LEU A 249 18.38 -14.40 4.16
C LEU A 249 17.46 -15.28 5.00
N GLN A 250 16.70 -14.66 5.89
CA GLN A 250 15.65 -15.30 6.67
C GLN A 250 14.33 -14.53 6.55
N PHE A 251 13.22 -15.21 6.85
CA PHE A 251 11.90 -14.59 6.90
C PHE A 251 11.75 -13.66 8.11
N LEU A 252 11.42 -12.40 7.83
CA LEU A 252 11.10 -11.41 8.84
C LEU A 252 9.61 -11.48 9.20
N SER A 253 8.74 -11.09 8.26
CA SER A 253 7.27 -11.01 8.41
C SER A 253 6.61 -10.80 7.04
N GLU A 254 5.28 -10.75 6.99
CA GLU A 254 4.55 -10.07 5.90
C GLU A 254 4.33 -8.58 6.25
N THR A 255 4.09 -7.75 5.24
CA THR A 255 3.72 -6.33 5.46
C THR A 255 2.31 -6.13 5.99
N SER A 256 1.44 -7.12 5.82
CA SER A 256 0.13 -7.15 6.48
C SER A 256 0.30 -7.62 7.92
N PHE A 257 0.99 -6.83 8.76
CA PHE A 257 1.24 -7.16 10.15
C PHE A 257 0.60 -6.14 11.11
N PRO A 258 -0.13 -6.58 12.15
CA PRO A 258 -0.66 -7.94 12.32
C PRO A 258 -1.65 -8.21 11.17
N ASN A 259 -1.91 -9.46 10.85
CA ASN A 259 -2.67 -9.79 9.63
C ASN A 259 -4.06 -9.14 9.59
N ASN A 260 -4.15 -8.02 8.85
CA ASN A 260 -5.35 -7.21 8.68
C ASN A 260 -6.35 -7.85 7.72
N PHE A 261 -5.88 -8.72 6.82
CA PHE A 261 -6.78 -9.57 6.06
C PHE A 261 -7.35 -10.56 7.05
N GLY A 262 -8.64 -10.46 7.36
CA GLY A 262 -9.39 -11.26 8.33
C GLY A 262 -9.41 -12.76 8.05
N GLY A 263 -8.24 -13.34 7.85
CA GLY A 263 -7.94 -14.54 7.09
C GLY A 263 -7.93 -15.81 7.91
N ALA A 264 -8.39 -15.77 9.14
CA ALA A 264 -8.75 -17.00 9.81
C ALA A 264 -9.76 -16.64 10.88
N ARG A 265 -10.92 -17.29 10.83
CA ARG A 265 -11.95 -17.16 11.87
C ARG A 265 -12.44 -18.55 12.23
N GLY A 266 -12.91 -18.69 13.47
CA GLY A 266 -13.45 -19.94 13.97
C GLY A 266 -12.46 -21.11 13.79
N PRO A 267 -12.83 -22.21 13.11
CA PRO A 267 -11.97 -23.38 12.93
C PRO A 267 -10.60 -23.07 12.31
N ALA A 268 -10.53 -22.15 11.33
CA ALA A 268 -9.25 -21.78 10.71
C ALA A 268 -8.29 -21.16 11.74
N GLN A 269 -8.80 -20.32 12.63
CA GLN A 269 -7.98 -19.71 13.69
C GLN A 269 -7.49 -20.76 14.70
N GLN A 270 -8.30 -21.77 14.99
CA GLN A 270 -7.91 -22.88 15.87
C GLN A 270 -6.75 -23.69 15.28
N VAL A 271 -6.76 -23.93 13.97
CA VAL A 271 -5.64 -24.58 13.26
C VAL A 271 -4.36 -23.75 13.41
N LEU A 272 -4.44 -22.43 13.21
CA LEU A 272 -3.28 -21.55 13.35
C LEU A 272 -2.77 -21.48 14.79
N ASN A 273 -3.66 -21.43 15.78
CA ASN A 273 -3.29 -21.37 17.21
C ASN A 273 -2.59 -22.65 17.70
N ALA A 274 -2.79 -23.77 17.01
CA ALA A 274 -2.11 -25.03 17.33
C ALA A 274 -0.66 -25.09 16.82
N ILE A 275 -0.25 -24.14 15.96
CA ILE A 275 1.11 -24.07 15.43
C ILE A 275 1.99 -23.27 16.41
N PRO A 276 3.14 -23.81 16.83
CA PRO A 276 4.06 -23.07 17.70
C PRO A 276 4.53 -21.76 17.07
N ILE A 277 4.61 -20.70 17.86
CA ILE A 277 5.05 -19.37 17.41
C ILE A 277 6.50 -19.34 16.89
N SER A 278 7.30 -20.34 17.26
CA SER A 278 8.65 -20.58 16.78
C SER A 278 8.70 -21.15 15.35
N GLU A 279 7.57 -21.51 14.75
CA GLU A 279 7.45 -22.05 13.39
C GLU A 279 6.76 -21.05 12.43
N PRO A 280 7.33 -19.85 12.20
CA PRO A 280 6.65 -18.78 11.44
C PRO A 280 6.33 -19.18 10.00
N LEU A 281 7.21 -19.93 9.33
CA LEU A 281 6.94 -20.44 7.98
C LEU A 281 5.70 -21.35 7.97
N ARG A 282 5.58 -22.26 8.94
CA ARG A 282 4.43 -23.17 8.99
C ARG A 282 3.14 -22.41 9.26
N GLN A 283 3.18 -21.43 10.16
CA GLN A 283 2.04 -20.60 10.48
C GLN A 283 1.54 -19.80 9.28
N GLU A 284 2.46 -19.13 8.57
CA GLU A 284 2.13 -18.35 7.38
C GLU A 284 1.69 -19.23 6.19
N GLN A 285 2.38 -20.35 5.96
CA GLN A 285 2.02 -21.25 4.87
C GLN A 285 0.66 -21.94 5.13
N ALA A 286 0.35 -22.28 6.38
CA ALA A 286 -0.97 -22.81 6.75
C ALA A 286 -2.07 -21.78 6.53
N LEU A 287 -1.81 -20.52 6.87
CA LEU A 287 -2.73 -19.41 6.61
C LEU A 287 -3.02 -19.27 5.12
N ASP A 288 -2.02 -19.38 4.23
CA ASP A 288 -2.25 -19.34 2.78
C ASP A 288 -3.22 -20.41 2.31
N LEU A 289 -3.06 -21.63 2.83
CA LEU A 289 -3.89 -22.77 2.48
C LEU A 289 -5.32 -22.59 3.01
N LEU A 290 -5.49 -21.98 4.18
CA LEU A 290 -6.80 -21.74 4.79
C LEU A 290 -7.62 -20.66 4.07
N ILE A 291 -6.97 -19.64 3.50
CA ILE A 291 -7.67 -18.51 2.83
C ILE A 291 -7.58 -18.51 1.32
N GLY A 292 -6.79 -19.41 0.73
CA GLY A 292 -6.48 -19.33 -0.69
C GLY A 292 -5.77 -18.03 -1.04
N ARG A 293 -4.71 -17.66 -0.32
CA ARG A 293 -3.99 -16.40 -0.55
C ARG A 293 -3.49 -16.34 -1.99
N CYS A 294 -3.76 -15.23 -2.69
CA CYS A 294 -3.38 -15.01 -4.10
C CYS A 294 -2.20 -14.05 -4.27
N PHE A 295 -1.79 -13.31 -3.23
CA PHE A 295 -0.71 -12.35 -3.31
C PHE A 295 0.00 -12.23 -1.96
N ARG A 296 1.33 -12.13 -1.98
CA ARG A 296 2.19 -11.94 -0.80
C ARG A 296 3.06 -10.70 -0.94
N GLN A 297 3.41 -10.16 0.22
CA GLN A 297 4.27 -8.99 0.39
C GLN A 297 5.24 -9.33 1.53
N THR A 298 6.25 -10.11 1.19
CA THR A 298 7.15 -10.75 2.14
C THR A 298 8.32 -9.84 2.48
N LEU A 299 8.64 -9.77 3.76
CA LEU A 299 9.83 -9.14 4.29
C LEU A 299 10.89 -10.19 4.62
N LEU A 300 12.11 -9.92 4.18
CA LEU A 300 13.31 -10.70 4.47
C LEU A 300 14.35 -9.81 5.15
N CYS A 301 15.18 -10.41 5.98
CA CYS A 301 16.38 -9.76 6.52
C CYS A 301 17.54 -10.76 6.50
N ARG A 302 18.73 -10.32 6.93
CA ARG A 302 19.90 -11.21 7.00
C ARG A 302 19.70 -12.28 8.07
N ALA A 303 20.18 -13.49 7.80
CA ALA A 303 20.03 -14.66 8.67
C ALA A 303 20.78 -14.55 10.01
N ASP A 304 21.75 -13.63 10.12
CA ASP A 304 22.51 -13.36 11.35
C ASP A 304 21.76 -12.44 12.34
N VAL A 305 20.64 -11.85 11.94
CA VAL A 305 19.80 -11.01 12.80
C VAL A 305 18.97 -11.87 13.76
N ALA A 306 19.08 -11.61 15.06
CA ALA A 306 18.22 -12.24 16.05
C ALA A 306 16.81 -11.62 16.01
N LEU A 307 15.79 -12.44 15.75
CA LEU A 307 14.39 -11.98 15.65
C LEU A 307 13.54 -12.48 16.83
N HIS A 308 12.71 -11.59 17.35
CA HIS A 308 11.63 -11.93 18.28
C HIS A 308 10.39 -12.38 17.50
N ARG A 309 9.75 -13.48 17.93
CA ARG A 309 8.54 -14.01 17.29
C ARG A 309 7.32 -13.73 18.15
N GLY A 310 6.23 -13.33 17.49
CA GLY A 310 4.99 -12.95 18.17
C GLY A 310 4.99 -11.55 18.76
N LEU A 311 4.00 -11.31 19.62
CA LEU A 311 3.82 -10.07 20.37
C LEU A 311 4.15 -10.25 21.86
N ALA A 312 4.97 -11.26 22.22
CA ALA A 312 5.43 -11.44 23.58
C ALA A 312 6.40 -10.31 23.95
N GLY A 313 6.13 -9.58 25.03
CA GLY A 313 6.92 -8.39 25.40
C GLY A 313 6.68 -7.16 24.53
N PHE A 314 5.68 -7.20 23.62
CA PHE A 314 5.27 -6.04 22.85
C PHE A 314 4.77 -4.92 23.76
N SER A 315 5.19 -3.69 23.48
CA SER A 315 4.76 -2.49 24.17
C SER A 315 4.50 -1.38 23.15
N PHE A 316 3.47 -0.58 23.40
CA PHE A 316 3.16 0.60 22.57
C PHE A 316 4.10 1.78 22.82
N ALA A 317 4.91 1.76 23.90
CA ALA A 317 5.76 2.88 24.33
C ALA A 317 6.62 3.55 23.23
N PRO A 318 7.28 2.82 22.31
CA PRO A 318 8.11 3.46 21.28
C PRO A 318 7.29 4.00 20.10
N TYR A 319 5.98 3.74 20.04
CA TYR A 319 5.17 3.96 18.85
C TYR A 319 4.23 5.16 18.96
N HIS A 320 3.84 5.64 17.78
CA HIS A 320 2.69 6.49 17.57
C HIS A 320 1.53 5.63 17.08
N LEU A 321 0.31 5.95 17.49
CA LEU A 321 -0.90 5.22 17.15
C LEU A 321 -1.79 6.07 16.24
N ALA A 322 -2.47 5.42 15.30
CA ALA A 322 -3.50 6.04 14.46
C ALA A 322 -4.68 5.08 14.26
N ALA A 323 -5.88 5.62 14.14
CA ALA A 323 -7.06 4.86 13.73
C ALA A 323 -8.06 5.78 13.04
N ASN A 324 -8.60 5.34 11.91
CA ASN A 324 -9.77 5.97 11.29
C ASN A 324 -11.01 5.45 12.03
N VAL A 325 -11.42 6.17 13.07
CA VAL A 325 -12.48 5.75 13.97
C VAL A 325 -13.38 6.91 14.35
N GLN A 326 -14.68 6.64 14.41
CA GLN A 326 -15.69 7.59 14.86
C GLN A 326 -16.64 6.92 15.86
N GLU A 327 -16.99 7.63 16.94
CA GLU A 327 -18.05 7.20 17.84
C GLU A 327 -19.43 7.44 17.21
N GLU A 328 -20.30 6.44 17.24
CA GLU A 328 -21.69 6.54 16.78
C GLU A 328 -22.58 7.01 17.95
N GLU A 329 -22.83 8.32 18.03
CA GLU A 329 -23.71 8.89 19.07
C GLU A 329 -25.13 8.30 19.01
N GLY A 330 -25.74 8.05 20.18
CA GLY A 330 -27.12 7.57 20.30
C GLY A 330 -27.33 6.07 20.04
N LYS A 331 -26.31 5.33 19.59
CA LYS A 331 -26.36 3.87 19.51
C LYS A 331 -25.92 3.24 20.82
N VAL A 332 -26.89 2.77 21.61
CA VAL A 332 -26.64 2.01 22.83
C VAL A 332 -26.58 0.52 22.49
N ASP A 333 -25.54 -0.17 22.95
CA ASP A 333 -25.52 -1.64 22.90
C ASP A 333 -26.52 -2.17 23.95
N GLU A 334 -27.70 -2.61 23.48
CA GLU A 334 -28.75 -3.16 24.35
C GLU A 334 -28.27 -4.35 25.20
N LYS A 335 -27.23 -5.07 24.75
CA LYS A 335 -26.66 -6.20 25.50
C LYS A 335 -25.60 -5.78 26.50
N ARG A 336 -25.04 -4.57 26.38
CA ARG A 336 -23.99 -4.02 27.27
C ARG A 336 -24.28 -2.57 27.64
N PRO A 337 -25.13 -2.35 28.66
CA PRO A 337 -25.43 -1.01 29.16
C PRO A 337 -24.17 -0.24 29.51
N GLY A 338 -24.01 0.95 28.94
CA GLY A 338 -22.84 1.81 29.15
C GLY A 338 -21.67 1.58 28.19
N ALA A 339 -21.73 0.62 27.26
CA ALA A 339 -20.78 0.54 26.16
C ALA A 339 -21.06 1.60 25.09
N ALA A 340 -20.00 2.16 24.50
CA ALA A 340 -20.06 3.09 23.37
C ALA A 340 -19.71 2.34 22.07
N SER A 341 -20.43 2.65 20.98
CA SER A 341 -20.20 2.07 19.66
C SER A 341 -19.22 2.92 18.85
N PHE A 342 -18.16 2.28 18.34
CA PHE A 342 -17.17 2.89 17.46
C PHE A 342 -17.21 2.24 16.08
N LEU A 343 -17.29 3.06 15.04
CA LEU A 343 -17.18 2.67 13.64
C LEU A 343 -15.77 2.95 13.15
N PHE A 344 -15.07 1.91 12.73
CA PHE A 344 -13.75 2.00 12.11
C PHE A 344 -13.88 2.09 10.58
N ALA A 345 -12.77 2.38 9.90
CA ALA A 345 -12.63 2.12 8.47
C ALA A 345 -13.11 0.70 8.11
N ASP A 346 -13.57 0.54 6.86
CA ASP A 346 -14.09 -0.72 6.31
C ASP A 346 -15.38 -1.24 6.97
N GLY A 347 -16.04 -0.41 7.79
CA GLY A 347 -17.37 -0.67 8.33
C GLY A 347 -17.40 -1.56 9.58
N VAL A 348 -16.25 -1.85 10.18
CA VAL A 348 -16.16 -2.66 11.40
C VAL A 348 -16.69 -1.85 12.58
N ARG A 349 -17.60 -2.45 13.36
CA ARG A 349 -18.14 -1.87 14.59
C ARG A 349 -17.60 -2.58 15.82
N LEU A 350 -17.14 -1.79 16.78
CA LEU A 350 -16.66 -2.27 18.07
C LEU A 350 -17.41 -1.54 19.19
N ALA A 351 -17.98 -2.30 20.12
CA ALA A 351 -18.53 -1.72 21.35
C ALA A 351 -17.53 -1.89 22.49
N VAL A 352 -17.22 -0.75 23.13
CA VAL A 352 -16.18 -0.60 24.17
C VAL A 352 -16.83 -0.06 25.43
N ASP A 353 -16.58 -0.69 26.57
CA ASP A 353 -17.12 -0.30 27.88
C ASP A 353 -16.09 0.44 28.75
N LEU A 354 -14.81 0.08 28.66
CA LEU A 354 -13.69 0.68 29.40
C LEU A 354 -13.58 2.19 29.11
N PRO A 355 -13.77 3.08 30.11
CA PRO A 355 -13.75 4.53 29.90
C PRO A 355 -12.48 5.07 29.25
N ALA A 356 -11.30 4.62 29.72
CA ALA A 356 -10.02 5.02 29.14
C ALA A 356 -9.88 4.59 27.67
N ALA A 357 -10.38 3.42 27.29
CA ALA A 357 -10.33 2.98 25.90
C ALA A 357 -11.27 3.79 25.00
N LYS A 358 -12.46 4.19 25.49
CA LYS A 358 -13.35 5.11 24.75
C LYS A 358 -12.66 6.45 24.49
N ALA A 359 -12.06 7.02 25.53
CA ALA A 359 -11.33 8.28 25.42
C ALA A 359 -10.15 8.18 24.45
N ALA A 360 -9.38 7.09 24.51
CA ALA A 360 -8.30 6.82 23.57
C ALA A 360 -8.80 6.75 22.12
N LEU A 361 -9.89 6.03 21.84
CA LEU A 361 -10.46 5.93 20.48
C LEU A 361 -10.99 7.28 19.98
N ARG A 362 -11.61 8.11 20.85
CA ARG A 362 -12.00 9.47 20.49
C ARG A 362 -10.80 10.34 20.15
N ALA A 363 -9.72 10.24 20.93
CA ALA A 363 -8.49 10.98 20.67
C ALA A 363 -7.88 10.57 19.32
N LEU A 364 -7.81 9.27 19.03
CA LEU A 364 -7.38 8.75 17.73
C LEU A 364 -8.24 9.27 16.58
N GLY A 365 -9.56 9.22 16.71
CA GLY A 365 -10.51 9.72 15.71
C GLY A 365 -10.38 11.22 15.44
N ARG A 366 -10.12 12.04 16.48
CA ARG A 366 -9.87 13.48 16.32
C ARG A 366 -8.52 13.80 15.68
N THR A 367 -7.53 12.94 15.87
CA THR A 367 -6.18 13.11 15.31
C THR A 367 -6.08 12.58 13.89
N TRP A 368 -6.98 11.70 13.45
CA TRP A 368 -6.98 11.17 12.08
C TRP A 368 -7.00 12.29 11.01
N PRO A 369 -6.18 12.21 9.94
CA PRO A 369 -5.29 11.10 9.55
C PRO A 369 -3.86 11.17 10.10
N GLY A 370 -3.59 12.00 11.09
CA GLY A 370 -2.33 12.01 11.83
C GLY A 370 -2.18 10.79 12.76
N ASN A 371 -1.11 10.79 13.55
CA ASN A 371 -0.87 9.83 14.61
C ASN A 371 -0.52 10.57 15.92
N ILE A 372 -0.64 9.87 17.05
CA ILE A 372 -0.38 10.41 18.40
C ILE A 372 0.63 9.52 19.12
N ARG A 373 1.61 10.09 19.83
CA ARG A 373 2.53 9.27 20.64
C ARG A 373 1.76 8.52 21.72
N TYR A 374 2.20 7.29 22.01
CA TYR A 374 1.54 6.45 23.00
C TYR A 374 1.39 7.09 24.39
N ASP A 375 2.44 7.74 24.91
CA ASP A 375 2.43 8.39 26.21
C ASP A 375 1.44 9.56 26.27
N GLU A 376 1.34 10.35 25.20
CA GLU A 376 0.35 11.40 25.05
C GLU A 376 -1.08 10.83 24.99
N LEU A 377 -1.30 9.76 24.23
CA LEU A 377 -2.59 9.09 24.14
C LEU A 377 -3.06 8.57 25.50
N VAL A 378 -2.17 7.92 26.24
CA VAL A 378 -2.47 7.43 27.59
C VAL A 378 -2.81 8.60 28.52
N ALA A 379 -2.05 9.69 28.49
CA ALA A 379 -2.32 10.86 29.31
C ALA A 379 -3.73 11.44 29.03
N LEU A 380 -4.08 11.63 27.76
CA LEU A 380 -5.41 12.11 27.34
C LEU A 380 -6.52 11.15 27.75
N ALA A 381 -6.31 9.85 27.54
CA ALA A 381 -7.29 8.81 27.84
C ALA A 381 -7.64 8.76 29.33
N LEU A 382 -6.63 8.81 30.20
CA LEU A 382 -6.82 8.78 31.65
C LEU A 382 -7.44 10.08 32.18
N GLN A 383 -7.06 11.22 31.61
CA GLN A 383 -7.63 12.52 31.97
C GLN A 383 -9.14 12.57 31.66
N GLU A 384 -9.56 12.13 30.47
CA GLU A 384 -10.98 12.11 30.09
C GLU A 384 -11.77 11.04 30.85
N ALA A 385 -11.14 9.92 31.21
CA ALA A 385 -11.78 8.84 31.99
C ALA A 385 -12.06 9.20 33.46
N GLY A 386 -11.51 10.31 33.97
CA GLY A 386 -11.80 10.83 35.31
C GLY A 386 -10.90 10.29 36.43
N GLY A 387 -9.72 9.73 36.09
CA GLY A 387 -8.63 9.36 37.02
C GLY A 387 -9.02 8.51 38.24
N GLY A 388 -8.83 7.19 38.18
CA GLY A 388 -8.96 6.32 39.33
C GLY A 388 -7.82 6.48 40.35
N SER A 389 -7.98 5.88 41.55
CA SER A 389 -6.96 5.88 42.59
C SER A 389 -5.72 5.03 42.27
N ASP A 390 -5.77 4.20 41.22
CA ASP A 390 -4.72 3.27 40.80
C ASP A 390 -4.41 3.42 39.30
N ARG A 391 -3.51 4.36 39.01
CA ARG A 391 -3.11 4.73 37.65
C ARG A 391 -2.42 3.60 36.89
N GLU A 392 -1.62 2.79 37.57
CA GLU A 392 -0.86 1.69 36.93
C GLU A 392 -1.83 0.64 36.40
N ARG A 393 -2.82 0.26 37.20
CA ARG A 393 -3.85 -0.70 36.80
C ARG A 393 -4.73 -0.19 35.66
N GLU A 394 -5.02 1.12 35.61
CA GLU A 394 -5.76 1.71 34.49
C GLU A 394 -4.97 1.64 33.17
N ILE A 395 -3.66 1.90 33.23
CA ILE A 395 -2.75 1.78 32.08
C ILE A 395 -2.69 0.34 31.59
N GLU A 396 -2.58 -0.63 32.49
CA GLU A 396 -2.56 -2.06 32.13
C GLU A 396 -3.83 -2.47 31.38
N ARG A 397 -5.01 -2.13 31.90
CA ARG A 397 -6.29 -2.42 31.25
C ARG A 397 -6.45 -1.71 29.90
N LEU A 398 -5.99 -0.46 29.81
CA LEU A 398 -5.97 0.27 28.54
C LEU A 398 -5.08 -0.43 27.52
N ASN A 399 -3.88 -0.88 27.94
CA ASN A 399 -2.95 -1.60 27.07
C ASN A 399 -3.50 -2.93 26.59
N GLU A 400 -4.18 -3.69 27.45
CA GLU A 400 -4.88 -4.92 27.05
C GLU A 400 -5.94 -4.63 25.98
N ALA A 401 -6.76 -3.60 26.18
CA ALA A 401 -7.77 -3.19 25.22
C ALA A 401 -7.15 -2.73 23.87
N LEU A 402 -6.14 -1.85 23.91
CA LEU A 402 -5.45 -1.39 22.70
C LEU A 402 -4.75 -2.56 21.98
N THR A 403 -4.17 -3.51 22.70
CA THR A 403 -3.55 -4.70 22.10
C THR A 403 -4.58 -5.57 21.40
N ALA A 404 -5.77 -5.76 21.98
CA ALA A 404 -6.84 -6.53 21.35
C ALA A 404 -7.34 -5.84 20.06
N ILE A 405 -7.49 -4.51 20.08
CA ILE A 405 -7.92 -3.72 18.91
C ILE A 405 -6.83 -3.72 17.83
N TYR A 406 -5.55 -3.59 18.20
CA TYR A 406 -4.42 -3.70 17.29
C TYR A 406 -4.34 -5.07 16.63
N ARG A 407 -4.49 -6.17 17.39
CA ARG A 407 -4.51 -7.54 16.85
C ARG A 407 -5.67 -7.79 15.89
N ALA A 408 -6.75 -7.03 16.02
CA ALA A 408 -7.88 -7.07 15.08
C ALA A 408 -7.64 -6.24 13.80
N GLY A 409 -6.50 -5.56 13.69
CA GLY A 409 -6.13 -4.73 12.53
C GLY A 409 -6.80 -3.36 12.52
N LEU A 410 -7.35 -2.90 13.65
CA LEU A 410 -8.14 -1.67 13.74
C LEU A 410 -7.34 -0.44 14.20
N ILE A 411 -6.12 -0.65 14.68
CA ILE A 411 -5.17 0.41 15.05
C ILE A 411 -3.90 0.21 14.22
N GLU A 412 -3.38 1.31 13.70
CA GLU A 412 -2.07 1.38 13.06
C GLU A 412 -1.04 1.89 14.07
N ILE A 413 0.19 1.38 13.96
CA ILE A 413 1.32 1.87 14.74
C ILE A 413 2.47 2.29 13.82
N GLY A 414 3.29 3.24 14.27
CA GLY A 414 4.47 3.70 13.56
C GLY A 414 5.56 4.19 14.51
N LEU A 415 6.83 3.98 14.17
CA LEU A 415 7.96 4.51 14.96
C LEU A 415 8.07 6.04 14.88
N GLU A 416 7.58 6.62 13.79
CA GLU A 416 7.73 8.03 13.48
C GLU A 416 6.37 8.73 13.35
N PRO A 417 6.28 10.04 13.65
CA PRO A 417 5.08 10.80 13.43
C PRO A 417 4.80 10.98 11.93
N HIS A 418 3.54 11.02 11.54
CA HIS A 418 3.17 11.34 10.14
C HIS A 418 3.48 12.80 9.84
N ARG A 419 4.17 13.06 8.71
CA ARG A 419 4.53 14.40 8.24
C ARG A 419 3.39 15.03 7.44
N LEU A 420 2.29 15.33 8.12
CA LEU A 420 1.08 15.91 7.53
C LEU A 420 0.41 16.90 8.48
N ALA A 421 -0.46 17.76 7.93
CA ALA A 421 -1.31 18.65 8.70
C ALA A 421 -2.73 18.08 8.81
N THR A 422 -3.29 18.11 10.03
CA THR A 422 -4.68 17.70 10.31
C THR A 422 -5.60 18.88 10.56
N ARG A 423 -5.02 20.06 10.85
CA ARG A 423 -5.75 21.32 11.04
C ARG A 423 -5.72 22.12 9.75
N ILE A 424 -6.88 22.63 9.36
CA ILE A 424 -7.02 23.51 8.20
C ILE A 424 -6.57 24.91 8.63
N SER A 425 -5.52 25.43 7.99
CA SER A 425 -5.04 26.79 8.22
C SER A 425 -5.89 27.83 7.47
N GLU A 426 -5.69 29.12 7.77
CA GLU A 426 -6.36 30.21 7.04
C GLU A 426 -6.03 30.20 5.54
N ARG A 427 -4.82 29.73 5.20
CA ARG A 427 -4.33 29.59 3.82
C ARG A 427 -3.82 28.15 3.62
N PRO A 428 -4.74 27.21 3.34
CA PRO A 428 -4.41 25.80 3.30
C PRO A 428 -3.45 25.45 2.16
N VAL A 429 -2.55 24.52 2.46
CA VAL A 429 -1.54 23.96 1.56
C VAL A 429 -1.76 22.47 1.42
N ALA A 430 -2.05 22.00 0.21
CA ALA A 430 -1.96 20.58 -0.11
C ALA A 430 -0.54 20.20 -0.55
N SER A 431 -0.18 18.91 -0.45
CA SER A 431 1.14 18.43 -0.86
C SER A 431 1.48 18.85 -2.29
N LEU A 432 2.75 19.22 -2.54
CA LEU A 432 3.20 19.67 -3.87
C LEU A 432 2.90 18.62 -4.94
N LEU A 433 3.14 17.34 -4.63
CA LEU A 433 2.90 16.23 -5.55
C LEU A 433 1.41 16.07 -5.86
N ALA A 434 0.54 16.04 -4.83
CA ALA A 434 -0.90 15.87 -5.04
C ALA A 434 -1.49 17.01 -5.87
N ARG A 435 -1.05 18.25 -5.65
CA ARG A 435 -1.47 19.41 -6.45
C ARG A 435 -1.12 19.28 -7.92
N ARG A 436 0.08 18.77 -8.22
CA ARG A 436 0.52 18.54 -9.61
C ARG A 436 -0.24 17.37 -10.23
N GLN A 437 -0.32 16.24 -9.53
CA GLN A 437 -1.03 15.04 -10.01
C GLN A 437 -2.50 15.34 -10.26
N ALA A 438 -3.17 16.14 -9.42
CA ALA A 438 -4.56 16.55 -9.62
C ALA A 438 -4.80 17.28 -10.96
N LEU A 439 -3.78 17.91 -11.55
CA LEU A 439 -3.91 18.56 -12.86
C LEU A 439 -3.94 17.57 -14.04
N ALA A 440 -3.34 16.39 -13.86
CA ALA A 440 -3.08 15.43 -14.94
C ALA A 440 -3.75 14.06 -14.75
N SER A 441 -4.12 13.70 -13.52
CA SER A 441 -4.58 12.37 -13.12
C SER A 441 -5.81 12.45 -12.22
N HIS A 442 -6.63 11.40 -12.25
CA HIS A 442 -7.73 11.18 -11.31
C HIS A 442 -7.26 10.63 -9.97
N GLU A 443 -5.99 10.24 -9.88
CA GLU A 443 -5.40 9.69 -8.67
C GLU A 443 -4.21 10.55 -8.25
N VAL A 444 -4.10 10.77 -6.94
CA VAL A 444 -2.99 11.49 -6.31
C VAL A 444 -2.38 10.66 -5.19
N THR A 445 -1.12 10.93 -4.86
CA THR A 445 -0.44 10.34 -3.72
C THR A 445 -0.60 11.24 -2.49
N ASP A 446 -1.13 10.67 -1.41
CA ASP A 446 -1.26 11.38 -0.13
C ASP A 446 0.02 11.37 0.72
N LEU A 447 0.02 12.11 1.83
CA LEU A 447 1.15 12.19 2.77
C LEU A 447 1.28 10.96 3.69
N ARG A 448 0.50 9.91 3.42
CA ARG A 448 0.62 8.59 4.03
C ARG A 448 1.06 7.55 2.99
N HIS A 449 1.55 8.01 1.84
CA HIS A 449 2.04 7.19 0.74
C HIS A 449 0.97 6.26 0.13
N ARG A 450 -0.29 6.71 0.13
CA ARG A 450 -1.42 5.99 -0.47
C ARG A 450 -1.85 6.66 -1.76
N ALA A 451 -2.28 5.85 -2.71
CA ALA A 451 -3.06 6.29 -3.86
C ALA A 451 -4.47 6.69 -3.41
N VAL A 452 -4.91 7.90 -3.78
CA VAL A 452 -6.22 8.46 -3.46
C VAL A 452 -6.89 8.94 -4.74
N ALA A 453 -8.07 8.41 -5.02
CA ALA A 453 -8.89 8.87 -6.13
C ALA A 453 -9.54 10.22 -5.81
N LEU A 454 -9.48 11.15 -6.77
CA LEU A 454 -10.15 12.44 -6.76
C LEU A 454 -11.22 12.46 -7.85
N ASP A 455 -12.43 12.07 -7.45
CA ASP A 455 -13.57 12.01 -8.35
C ASP A 455 -14.05 13.41 -8.73
N GLY A 456 -14.18 13.63 -10.04
CA GLY A 456 -14.66 14.89 -10.59
C GLY A 456 -13.59 15.95 -10.80
N VAL A 457 -13.75 16.71 -11.88
CA VAL A 457 -12.82 17.77 -12.26
C VAL A 457 -12.80 18.94 -11.26
N VAL A 458 -13.91 19.17 -10.54
CA VAL A 458 -14.04 20.22 -9.53
C VAL A 458 -13.11 19.95 -8.34
N VAL A 459 -13.13 18.72 -7.79
CA VAL A 459 -12.28 18.33 -6.66
C VAL A 459 -10.80 18.40 -7.03
N ARG A 460 -10.44 17.90 -8.20
CA ARG A 460 -9.08 18.00 -8.72
C ARG A 460 -8.61 19.43 -8.87
N LYS A 461 -9.46 20.28 -9.45
CA LYS A 461 -9.17 21.70 -9.58
C LYS A 461 -9.01 22.34 -8.20
N PHE A 462 -9.90 22.04 -7.26
CA PHE A 462 -9.84 22.51 -5.89
C PHE A 462 -8.50 22.18 -5.23
N VAL A 463 -8.08 20.91 -5.24
CA VAL A 463 -6.78 20.47 -4.70
C VAL A 463 -5.62 21.25 -5.32
N SER A 464 -5.62 21.44 -6.65
CA SER A 464 -4.55 22.19 -7.33
C SER A 464 -4.38 23.64 -6.85
N LEU A 465 -5.46 24.26 -6.34
CA LEU A 465 -5.49 25.65 -5.87
C LEU A 465 -4.97 25.84 -4.43
N LEU A 466 -4.80 24.76 -3.66
CA LEU A 466 -4.38 24.76 -2.26
C LEU A 466 -2.87 24.97 -2.13
N ASP A 467 -2.40 26.16 -2.42
CA ASP A 467 -0.99 26.51 -2.52
C ASP A 467 -0.45 27.39 -1.39
N GLY A 468 -1.27 27.63 -0.35
CA GLY A 468 -0.94 28.52 0.75
C GLY A 468 -1.11 30.00 0.44
N THR A 469 -1.58 30.37 -0.76
CA THR A 469 -1.75 31.78 -1.15
C THR A 469 -3.20 32.25 -1.08
N ARG A 470 -4.17 31.35 -0.86
CA ARG A 470 -5.61 31.65 -0.93
C ARG A 470 -6.32 31.37 0.38
N THR A 471 -7.21 32.27 0.78
CA THR A 471 -8.19 32.03 1.86
C THR A 471 -9.40 31.26 1.31
N PRO A 472 -10.29 30.70 2.15
CA PRO A 472 -11.52 30.04 1.69
C PRO A 472 -12.38 30.88 0.74
N ALA A 473 -12.49 32.19 0.99
CA ALA A 473 -13.18 33.11 0.08
C ALA A 473 -12.49 33.22 -1.29
N MET A 474 -11.16 33.33 -1.31
CA MET A 474 -10.40 33.36 -2.57
C MET A 474 -10.47 32.02 -3.33
N LEU A 475 -10.56 30.89 -2.62
CA LEU A 475 -10.76 29.57 -3.21
C LEU A 475 -12.14 29.47 -3.87
N LEU A 476 -13.17 29.99 -3.22
CA LEU A 476 -14.53 30.08 -3.77
C LEU A 476 -14.55 30.88 -5.08
N ASP A 477 -13.96 32.08 -5.08
CA ASP A 477 -13.88 32.93 -6.27
C ASP A 477 -13.13 32.24 -7.41
N ALA A 478 -11.98 31.62 -7.11
CA ALA A 478 -11.19 30.90 -8.10
C ALA A 478 -11.92 29.68 -8.68
N LEU A 479 -12.67 28.96 -7.85
CA LEU A 479 -13.46 27.81 -8.29
C LEU A 479 -14.62 28.26 -9.19
N ASN A 480 -15.32 29.33 -8.82
CA ASN A 480 -16.40 29.92 -9.63
C ASN A 480 -15.90 30.48 -10.96
N ALA A 481 -14.71 31.10 -10.98
CA ALA A 481 -14.06 31.51 -12.23
C ALA A 481 -13.80 30.32 -13.16
N PHE A 482 -13.27 29.22 -12.61
CA PHE A 482 -13.05 27.98 -13.35
C PHE A 482 -14.35 27.38 -13.88
N LEU A 483 -15.40 27.29 -13.05
CA LEU A 483 -16.71 26.77 -13.47
C LEU A 483 -17.30 27.60 -14.60
N SER A 484 -17.27 28.93 -14.49
CA SER A 484 -17.72 29.83 -15.57
C SER A 484 -16.95 29.60 -16.88
N GLU A 485 -15.63 29.43 -16.82
CA GLU A 485 -14.81 29.15 -18.01
C GLU A 485 -15.12 27.77 -18.61
N ALA A 486 -15.28 26.74 -17.78
CA ALA A 486 -15.64 25.39 -18.21
C ALA A 486 -17.00 25.35 -18.92
N HIS A 487 -17.99 26.12 -18.44
CA HIS A 487 -19.30 26.26 -19.08
C HIS A 487 -19.20 27.01 -20.41
N LYS A 488 -18.47 28.14 -20.46
CA LYS A 488 -18.28 28.93 -21.68
C LYS A 488 -17.57 28.14 -22.79
N SER A 489 -16.62 27.29 -22.43
CA SER A 489 -15.85 26.47 -23.37
C SER A 489 -16.55 25.18 -23.80
N GLY A 490 -17.74 24.88 -23.26
CA GLY A 490 -18.47 23.64 -23.54
C GLY A 490 -17.77 22.37 -23.00
N ARG A 491 -16.68 22.52 -22.24
CA ARG A 491 -15.89 21.42 -21.68
C ARG A 491 -16.54 20.79 -20.45
N GLY A 492 -17.62 21.37 -19.93
CA GLY A 492 -18.17 20.97 -18.65
C GLY A 492 -19.07 19.74 -18.63
N GLY A 493 -19.64 19.33 -19.76
CA GLY A 493 -20.72 18.35 -19.75
C GLY A 493 -21.91 18.78 -18.88
N PRO A 494 -22.99 17.99 -18.81
CA PRO A 494 -24.20 18.35 -18.07
C PRO A 494 -24.09 18.17 -16.54
N ALA A 495 -23.03 17.53 -16.04
CA ALA A 495 -22.86 17.17 -14.63
C ALA A 495 -22.03 18.18 -13.81
N LEU A 496 -21.47 19.22 -14.43
CA LEU A 496 -20.68 20.23 -13.73
C LEU A 496 -21.61 21.25 -13.03
N PRO A 497 -21.41 21.57 -11.74
CA PRO A 497 -22.19 22.59 -11.05
C PRO A 497 -21.98 23.96 -11.69
N LYS A 498 -23.04 24.78 -11.78
CA LYS A 498 -22.97 26.13 -12.34
C LYS A 498 -22.07 27.06 -11.53
N GLU A 499 -22.19 26.96 -10.21
CA GLU A 499 -21.42 27.71 -9.22
C GLU A 499 -21.16 26.81 -8.02
N ALA A 500 -20.06 27.07 -7.33
CA ALA A 500 -19.73 26.52 -6.03
C ALA A 500 -20.15 27.48 -4.92
N THR A 501 -20.36 26.93 -3.73
CA THR A 501 -20.77 27.63 -2.51
C THR A 501 -19.68 27.60 -1.44
N ALA A 502 -19.76 28.51 -0.47
CA ALA A 502 -18.84 28.50 0.68
C ALA A 502 -18.91 27.17 1.47
N ALA A 503 -20.10 26.58 1.59
CA ALA A 503 -20.30 25.30 2.26
C ALA A 503 -19.60 24.14 1.53
N GLU A 504 -19.57 24.15 0.20
CA GLU A 504 -18.83 23.17 -0.60
C GLU A 504 -17.31 23.35 -0.47
N VAL A 505 -16.82 24.60 -0.40
CA VAL A 505 -15.40 24.85 -0.11
C VAL A 505 -15.02 24.30 1.26
N ASP A 506 -15.82 24.55 2.30
CA ASP A 506 -15.58 24.01 3.64
C ASP A 506 -15.67 22.48 3.70
N MET A 507 -16.57 21.88 2.92
CA MET A 507 -16.64 20.43 2.75
C MET A 507 -15.36 19.90 2.10
N HIS A 508 -14.94 20.45 0.97
CA HIS A 508 -13.73 20.01 0.27
C HIS A 508 -12.46 20.20 1.11
N LEU A 509 -12.35 21.27 1.91
CA LEU A 509 -11.22 21.43 2.83
C LEU A 509 -11.17 20.31 3.87
N ARG A 510 -12.32 19.92 4.42
CA ARG A 510 -12.42 18.79 5.36
C ARG A 510 -12.10 17.45 4.70
N ASP A 511 -12.51 17.26 3.46
CA ASP A 511 -12.21 16.03 2.70
C ASP A 511 -10.71 15.94 2.41
N VAL A 512 -10.08 17.01 1.93
CA VAL A 512 -8.62 17.07 1.69
C VAL A 512 -7.84 16.80 2.98
N ALA A 513 -8.29 17.34 4.12
CA ALA A 513 -7.71 17.05 5.43
C ALA A 513 -7.82 15.57 5.80
N ARG A 514 -9.02 14.97 5.66
CA ARG A 514 -9.28 13.55 5.95
C ARG A 514 -8.53 12.59 5.04
N LEU A 515 -8.31 13.00 3.78
CA LEU A 515 -7.55 12.26 2.78
C LEU A 515 -6.02 12.39 2.95
N ALA A 516 -5.53 13.02 4.02
CA ALA A 516 -4.11 13.22 4.29
C ALA A 516 -3.36 13.98 3.18
N LEU A 517 -4.05 14.91 2.51
CA LEU A 517 -3.45 15.72 1.43
C LEU A 517 -2.88 17.05 1.93
N LEU A 518 -3.25 17.50 3.14
CA LEU A 518 -2.79 18.78 3.71
C LEU A 518 -1.37 18.70 4.29
N ALA A 519 -0.53 19.64 3.86
CA ALA A 519 0.85 19.81 4.34
C ALA A 519 1.02 21.02 5.27
N GLY A 520 0.06 21.97 5.30
CA GLY A 520 0.12 23.17 6.15
C GLY A 520 -1.08 24.09 6.01
#